data_AF-A0A9D8PHZ0-F1
#
_entry.id   AF-A0A9D8PHZ0-F1
#
_cell.length_a   1.000
_cell.length_b   1.000
_cell.length_c   1.000
_cell.angle_alpha   90.00
_cell.angle_beta   90.00
_cell.angle_gamma   90.00
#
_symmetry.space_group_name_H-M   'P 1'
#
loop_
_entity.id
_entity.type
_entity.pdbx_description
1 polymer ?
#
loop_
_entity_poly.entity_id
_entity_poly.type
_entity_poly.pdbx_seq_one_letter_code
_entity_poly.pdbx_strand_id
1 'polypeptide(L)'
;MPRPTRADLPPQRGEGWVAVSRSGPVGKGLTADDARAAAKLSRLKEPAQVIFFPTDSTPPLALPAIFDRARQALPDGARVWLVGGSVRDALLNRPVHDLDFAVVGDGLSMARTVANRLGAAFFPLDESRGTGRVVVI
;
A
#
# COMPACT_ATOMS: atom_id res chain seq x y z
N MET A 1 10.97 6.11 -38.77
CA MET A 1 10.79 5.15 -37.66
C MET A 1 9.55 5.56 -36.90
N PRO A 2 8.47 4.74 -36.82
CA PRO A 2 7.34 5.04 -35.96
C PRO A 2 7.79 5.02 -34.49
N ARG A 3 7.29 5.95 -33.69
CA ARG A 3 7.55 5.98 -32.23
C ARG A 3 6.89 4.76 -31.58
N PRO A 4 7.58 4.02 -30.69
CA PRO A 4 6.95 2.92 -29.96
C PRO A 4 5.76 3.43 -29.15
N THR A 5 4.69 2.64 -29.13
CA THR A 5 3.50 2.95 -28.33
C THR A 5 3.73 2.55 -26.87
N ARG A 6 2.95 3.08 -25.92
CA ARG A 6 3.14 2.76 -24.48
C ARG A 6 3.00 1.26 -24.17
N ALA A 7 2.32 0.50 -25.02
CA ALA A 7 2.19 -0.96 -24.89
C ALA A 7 3.49 -1.72 -25.22
N ASP A 8 4.45 -1.09 -25.91
CA ASP A 8 5.68 -1.71 -26.40
C ASP A 8 6.87 -1.50 -25.44
N LEU A 9 6.70 -0.71 -24.39
CA LEU A 9 7.73 -0.43 -23.39
C LEU A 9 7.55 -1.33 -22.16
N PRO A 10 8.63 -1.89 -21.58
CA PRO A 10 8.53 -2.67 -20.35
C PRO A 10 8.00 -1.80 -19.20
N PRO A 11 7.14 -2.36 -18.33
CA PRO A 11 6.58 -1.62 -17.20
C PRO A 11 7.69 -1.13 -16.26
N GLN A 12 7.57 0.11 -15.81
CA GLN A 12 8.42 0.67 -14.76
C GLN A 12 8.06 0.10 -13.37
N ARG A 13 8.86 0.42 -12.35
CA ARG A 13 8.67 -0.10 -10.98
C ARG A 13 7.31 0.35 -10.42
N GLY A 14 6.37 -0.57 -10.34
CA GLY A 14 4.99 -0.34 -9.87
C GLY A 14 3.94 -0.41 -10.99
N GLU A 15 4.36 -0.33 -12.25
CA GLU A 15 3.50 -0.56 -13.40
C GLU A 15 3.27 -2.05 -13.62
N GLY A 16 2.20 -2.37 -14.32
CA GLY A 16 1.96 -3.72 -14.76
C GLY A 16 0.58 -3.91 -15.34
N TRP A 17 0.36 -5.12 -15.80
CA TRP A 17 -0.92 -5.56 -16.34
C TRP A 17 -1.72 -6.24 -15.24
N VAL A 18 -2.99 -5.90 -15.14
CA VAL A 18 -3.93 -6.53 -14.21
C VAL A 18 -5.06 -7.13 -15.03
N ALA A 19 -5.35 -8.40 -14.77
CA ALA A 19 -6.54 -9.06 -15.26
C ALA A 19 -7.67 -8.84 -14.25
N VAL A 20 -8.77 -8.27 -14.71
CA VAL A 20 -9.95 -7.93 -13.91
C VAL A 20 -11.17 -8.65 -14.48
N SER A 21 -11.87 -9.35 -13.61
CA SER A 21 -13.14 -10.03 -13.89
C SER A 21 -14.31 -9.25 -13.28
N ARG A 22 -15.54 -9.75 -13.43
CA ARG A 22 -16.73 -9.12 -12.82
C ARG A 22 -16.63 -9.07 -11.29
N SER A 23 -15.93 -10.04 -10.70
CA SER A 23 -15.73 -10.14 -9.25
C SER A 23 -14.50 -9.38 -8.74
N GLY A 24 -13.74 -8.72 -9.63
CA GLY A 24 -12.57 -7.91 -9.28
C GLY A 24 -11.26 -8.44 -9.89
N PRO A 25 -10.10 -7.97 -9.38
CA PRO A 25 -8.79 -8.39 -9.87
C PRO A 25 -8.53 -9.88 -9.65
N VAL A 26 -8.08 -10.57 -10.69
CA VAL A 26 -7.87 -12.03 -10.71
C VAL A 26 -6.47 -12.43 -11.17
N GLY A 27 -5.65 -11.49 -11.64
CA GLY A 27 -4.27 -11.76 -12.02
C GLY A 27 -3.45 -10.48 -12.20
N LYS A 28 -2.13 -10.57 -12.00
CA LYS A 28 -1.18 -9.48 -12.26
C LYS A 28 0.01 -10.02 -13.04
N GLY A 29 0.59 -9.21 -13.92
CA GLY A 29 1.74 -9.55 -14.73
C GLY A 29 2.59 -8.35 -15.12
N LEU A 30 3.85 -8.59 -15.48
CA LEU A 30 4.69 -7.58 -16.12
C LEU A 30 4.30 -7.41 -17.60
N THR A 31 3.72 -8.45 -18.21
CA THR A 31 3.09 -8.39 -19.53
C THR A 31 1.59 -8.69 -19.46
N ALA A 32 0.86 -8.35 -20.52
CA ALA A 32 -0.56 -8.68 -20.64
C ALA A 32 -0.80 -10.20 -20.57
N ASP A 33 0.11 -10.99 -21.16
CA ASP A 33 0.00 -12.45 -21.17
C ASP A 33 0.26 -13.08 -19.81
N ASP A 34 1.21 -12.55 -19.04
CA ASP A 34 1.43 -12.95 -17.65
C ASP A 34 0.17 -12.72 -16.80
N ALA A 35 -0.48 -11.57 -16.97
CA ALA A 35 -1.71 -11.25 -16.25
C ALA A 35 -2.86 -12.19 -16.64
N ARG A 36 -2.98 -12.58 -17.92
CA ARG A 36 -3.96 -13.59 -18.39
C ARG A 36 -3.67 -14.96 -17.82
N ALA A 37 -2.42 -15.38 -17.82
CA ALA A 37 -2.01 -16.67 -17.29
C ALA A 37 -2.34 -16.76 -15.78
N ALA A 38 -1.98 -15.72 -15.02
CA ALA A 38 -2.32 -15.61 -13.61
C ALA A 38 -3.83 -15.67 -13.35
N ALA A 39 -4.64 -14.98 -14.17
CA ALA A 39 -6.09 -15.02 -14.08
C ALA A 39 -6.69 -16.41 -14.38
N LYS A 40 -6.19 -17.09 -15.41
CA LYS A 40 -6.64 -18.46 -15.74
C LYS A 40 -6.34 -19.44 -14.61
N LEU A 41 -5.21 -19.27 -13.92
CA LEU A 41 -4.87 -20.08 -12.75
C LEU A 41 -5.77 -19.78 -11.54
N SER A 42 -6.12 -18.51 -11.31
CA SER A 42 -6.98 -18.11 -10.19
C SER A 42 -8.45 -18.45 -10.41
N ARG A 43 -8.98 -18.22 -11.63
CA ARG A 43 -10.39 -18.38 -11.99
C ARG A 43 -10.56 -18.89 -13.43
N LEU A 44 -10.42 -20.19 -13.60
CA LEU A 44 -10.37 -20.88 -14.91
C LEU A 44 -11.56 -20.61 -15.86
N LYS A 45 -12.72 -20.20 -15.36
CA LYS A 45 -13.97 -20.05 -16.12
C LYS A 45 -14.59 -18.64 -16.08
N GLU A 46 -13.96 -17.69 -15.39
CA GLU A 46 -14.46 -16.31 -15.34
C GLU A 46 -13.76 -15.46 -16.40
N PRO A 47 -14.48 -14.87 -17.37
CA PRO A 47 -13.85 -14.00 -18.36
C PRO A 47 -13.22 -12.78 -17.67
N ALA A 48 -11.94 -12.54 -17.96
CA ALA A 48 -11.16 -11.44 -17.41
C ALA A 48 -10.66 -10.52 -18.52
N GLN A 49 -10.87 -9.22 -18.35
CA GLN A 49 -10.28 -8.18 -19.18
C GLN A 49 -8.90 -7.83 -18.64
N VAL A 50 -7.93 -7.59 -19.52
CA VAL A 50 -6.59 -7.19 -19.13
C VAL A 50 -6.42 -5.69 -19.35
N ILE A 51 -6.07 -4.98 -18.30
CA ILE A 51 -5.83 -3.54 -18.31
C ILE A 51 -4.39 -3.25 -17.91
N PHE A 52 -3.79 -2.25 -18.55
CA PHE A 52 -2.50 -1.71 -18.12
C PHE A 52 -2.73 -0.70 -17.00
N PHE A 53 -2.03 -0.86 -15.88
CA PHE A 53 -2.07 0.05 -14.75
C PHE A 53 -0.80 0.92 -14.73
N PRO A 54 -0.88 2.19 -15.19
CA PRO A 54 0.26 3.10 -15.16
C PRO A 54 0.53 3.63 -13.74
N THR A 55 1.80 3.79 -13.37
CA THR A 55 2.21 4.37 -12.07
C THR A 55 1.99 5.87 -11.97
N ASP A 56 1.87 6.55 -13.11
CA ASP A 56 1.71 8.00 -13.18
C ASP A 56 0.34 8.47 -12.67
N SER A 57 -0.52 7.53 -12.28
CA SER A 57 -1.87 7.76 -11.76
C SER A 57 -1.97 7.49 -10.27
N THR A 58 -0.99 7.94 -9.47
CA THR A 58 -1.17 7.94 -8.01
C THR A 58 -2.03 9.13 -7.64
N PRO A 59 -3.33 8.97 -7.33
CA PRO A 59 -4.14 10.08 -6.87
C PRO A 59 -3.56 10.62 -5.57
N PRO A 60 -3.74 11.92 -5.27
CA PRO A 60 -3.41 12.45 -3.96
C PRO A 60 -4.15 11.63 -2.89
N LEU A 61 -3.39 11.10 -1.92
CA LEU A 61 -3.95 10.31 -0.83
C LEU A 61 -4.57 11.26 0.19
N ALA A 62 -5.88 11.18 0.39
CA ALA A 62 -6.54 11.86 1.50
C ALA A 62 -6.28 11.08 2.79
N LEU A 63 -5.38 11.59 3.63
CA LEU A 63 -5.03 11.01 4.92
C LEU A 63 -5.58 11.87 6.07
N PRO A 64 -5.97 11.27 7.20
CA PRO A 64 -6.49 12.00 8.34
C PRO A 64 -5.40 12.88 8.97
N ALA A 65 -5.78 13.97 9.64
CA ALA A 65 -4.85 14.92 10.26
C ALA A 65 -3.87 14.29 11.25
N ILE A 66 -4.22 13.13 11.83
CA ILE A 66 -3.32 12.37 12.71
C ILE A 66 -2.07 11.87 11.97
N PHE A 67 -2.11 11.70 10.64
CA PHE A 67 -0.95 11.34 9.84
C PHE A 67 0.18 12.36 9.98
N ASP A 68 -0.12 13.66 9.84
CA ASP A 68 0.90 14.70 9.96
C ASP A 68 1.49 14.79 11.36
N ARG A 69 0.64 14.63 12.39
CA ARG A 69 1.11 14.58 13.79
C ARG A 69 2.00 13.36 14.03
N ALA A 70 1.62 12.19 13.55
CA ALA A 70 2.44 10.98 13.65
C ALA A 70 3.78 11.16 12.93
N ARG A 71 3.78 11.76 11.74
CA ARG A 71 4.99 12.08 10.97
C ARG A 71 5.92 13.03 11.74
N GLN A 72 5.39 14.06 12.39
CA GLN A 72 6.16 15.01 13.22
C GLN A 72 6.69 14.36 14.51
N ALA A 73 5.99 13.35 15.03
CA ALA A 73 6.43 12.61 16.20
C ALA A 73 7.53 11.58 15.90
N LEU A 74 7.84 11.28 14.63
CA LEU A 74 8.93 10.36 14.28
C LEU A 74 10.31 10.93 14.67
N PRO A 75 11.26 10.08 15.11
CA PRO A 75 12.66 10.48 15.27
C PRO A 75 13.28 10.94 13.94
N ASP A 76 14.22 11.86 14.00
CA ASP A 76 14.96 12.31 12.82
C ASP A 76 15.70 11.13 12.15
N GLY A 77 15.62 11.05 10.83
CA GLY A 77 16.23 9.96 10.06
C GLY A 77 15.52 8.61 10.18
N ALA A 78 14.39 8.53 10.89
CA ALA A 78 13.60 7.30 10.95
C ALA A 78 13.12 6.87 9.56
N ARG A 79 13.37 5.60 9.23
CA ARG A 79 12.90 4.98 7.97
C ARG A 79 11.57 4.28 8.23
N VAL A 80 10.49 4.90 7.77
CA VAL A 80 9.10 4.52 8.04
C VAL A 80 8.27 4.60 6.76
N TRP A 81 7.37 3.64 6.57
CA TRP A 81 6.45 3.59 5.43
C TRP A 81 5.02 3.36 5.91
N LEU A 82 4.08 4.11 5.35
CA LEU A 82 2.65 3.80 5.47
C LEU A 82 2.34 2.56 4.63
N VAL A 83 1.67 1.57 5.22
CA VAL A 83 1.41 0.27 4.59
C VAL A 83 -0.02 -0.22 4.88
N GLY A 84 -0.35 -1.41 4.41
CA GLY A 84 -1.54 -2.14 4.87
C GLY A 84 -2.86 -1.52 4.45
N GLY A 85 -3.86 -1.65 5.34
CA GLY A 85 -5.24 -1.25 5.07
C GLY A 85 -5.37 0.26 4.84
N SER A 86 -4.57 1.05 5.55
CA SER A 86 -4.56 2.51 5.44
C SER A 86 -4.27 3.01 4.02
N VAL A 87 -3.29 2.40 3.34
CA VAL A 87 -2.95 2.73 1.94
C VAL A 87 -4.07 2.31 0.99
N ARG A 88 -4.63 1.11 1.18
CA ARG A 88 -5.77 0.63 0.38
C ARG A 88 -6.95 1.57 0.50
N ASP A 89 -7.31 1.95 1.72
CA ASP A 89 -8.51 2.74 1.98
C ASP A 89 -8.32 4.18 1.47
N ALA A 90 -7.13 4.76 1.62
CA ALA A 90 -6.78 6.05 1.01
C ALA A 90 -6.87 6.02 -0.54
N LEU A 91 -6.33 4.97 -1.19
CA LEU A 91 -6.40 4.81 -2.65
C LEU A 91 -7.83 4.57 -3.17
N LEU A 92 -8.67 3.92 -2.37
CA LEU A 92 -10.09 3.68 -2.68
C LEU A 92 -11.00 4.85 -2.26
N ASN A 93 -10.44 5.97 -1.80
CA ASN A 93 -11.18 7.12 -1.27
C ASN A 93 -12.21 6.73 -0.19
N ARG A 94 -11.80 5.83 0.71
CA ARG A 94 -12.56 5.39 1.87
C ARG A 94 -12.04 6.10 3.13
N PRO A 95 -12.87 6.25 4.17
CA PRO A 95 -12.39 6.73 5.46
C PRO A 95 -11.23 5.88 5.98
N VAL A 96 -10.12 6.53 6.33
CA VAL A 96 -8.96 5.89 6.96
C VAL A 96 -9.05 6.13 8.47
N HIS A 97 -9.32 5.05 9.21
CA HIS A 97 -9.46 5.10 10.67
C HIS A 97 -8.16 4.74 11.40
N ASP A 98 -7.42 3.78 10.84
CA ASP A 98 -6.16 3.29 11.38
C ASP A 98 -5.01 3.56 10.40
N LEU A 99 -3.84 3.89 10.93
CA LEU A 99 -2.61 4.06 10.15
C LEU A 99 -1.63 2.95 10.51
N ASP A 100 -1.26 2.14 9.53
CA ASP A 100 -0.29 1.06 9.71
C ASP A 100 1.08 1.49 9.18
N PHE A 101 2.11 1.36 10.02
CA PHE A 101 3.47 1.75 9.66
C PHE A 101 4.42 0.56 9.72
N ALA A 102 5.16 0.34 8.63
CA ALA A 102 6.36 -0.50 8.64
C ALA A 102 7.56 0.38 8.97
N VAL A 103 8.45 -0.08 9.86
CA VAL A 103 9.60 0.69 10.34
C VAL A 103 10.87 -0.14 10.24
N VAL A 104 12.01 0.51 10.04
CA VAL A 104 13.30 -0.16 10.24
C VAL A 104 13.67 -0.11 11.72
N GLY A 105 14.01 -1.26 12.29
CA GLY A 105 14.43 -1.40 13.69
C GLY A 105 13.31 -1.98 14.55
N ASP A 106 13.32 -1.65 15.84
CA ASP A 106 12.32 -2.14 16.80
C ASP A 106 11.03 -1.31 16.74
N GLY A 107 9.94 -1.95 16.32
CA GLY A 107 8.63 -1.31 16.23
C GLY A 107 7.99 -1.00 17.57
N LEU A 108 8.31 -1.74 18.64
CA LEU A 108 7.81 -1.42 19.99
C LEU A 108 8.42 -0.11 20.50
N SER A 109 9.75 0.01 20.43
CA SER A 109 10.47 1.24 20.81
C SER A 109 10.02 2.44 19.97
N MET A 110 9.83 2.25 18.65
CA MET A 110 9.33 3.31 17.78
C MET A 110 7.92 3.74 18.18
N ALA A 111 6.99 2.80 18.33
CA ALA A 111 5.61 3.08 18.72
C ALA A 111 5.53 3.76 20.10
N ARG A 112 6.33 3.32 21.08
CA ARG A 112 6.42 3.96 22.39
C ARG A 112 6.94 5.38 22.32
N THR A 113 7.96 5.63 21.50
CA THR A 113 8.51 6.98 21.28
C THR A 113 7.47 7.91 20.67
N VAL A 114 6.77 7.44 19.63
CA VAL A 114 5.70 8.20 18.96
C VAL A 114 4.54 8.47 19.92
N ALA A 115 4.11 7.47 20.69
CA ALA A 115 3.05 7.64 21.69
C ALA A 115 3.41 8.72 22.72
N ASN A 116 4.63 8.66 23.28
CA ASN A 116 5.11 9.64 24.25
C ASN A 116 5.11 11.06 23.68
N ARG A 117 5.59 11.25 22.44
CA ARG A 117 5.63 12.56 21.77
C ARG A 117 4.25 13.10 21.42
N LEU A 118 3.28 12.22 21.19
CA LEU A 118 1.89 12.59 20.91
C LEU A 118 1.05 12.79 22.18
N GLY A 119 1.57 12.43 23.36
CA GLY A 119 0.76 12.32 24.58
C GLY A 119 -0.32 11.23 24.48
N ALA A 120 -0.07 10.21 23.68
CA ALA A 120 -1.00 9.12 23.36
C ALA A 120 -0.69 7.86 24.17
N ALA A 121 -1.63 6.92 24.22
CA ALA A 121 -1.41 5.63 24.86
C ALA A 121 -0.62 4.68 23.94
N PHE A 122 0.21 3.82 24.53
CA PHE A 122 0.95 2.77 23.85
C PHE A 122 0.46 1.40 24.30
N PHE A 123 0.29 0.48 23.35
CA PHE A 123 -0.09 -0.91 23.61
C PHE A 123 0.79 -1.88 22.79
N PRO A 124 1.52 -2.82 23.42
CA PRO A 124 2.25 -3.87 22.70
C PRO A 124 1.24 -4.88 22.12
N LEU A 125 1.23 -5.05 20.80
CA LEU A 125 0.31 -5.99 20.13
C LEU A 125 0.92 -7.38 20.01
N ASP A 126 2.18 -7.44 19.57
CA ASP A 126 2.94 -8.68 19.42
C ASP A 126 4.41 -8.38 19.68
N GLU A 127 4.88 -8.75 20.86
CA GLU A 127 6.27 -8.49 21.25
C GLU A 127 7.27 -9.32 20.45
N SER A 128 6.90 -10.55 20.08
CA SER A 128 7.75 -11.44 19.29
C SER A 128 8.01 -10.90 17.88
N ARG A 129 7.05 -10.13 17.35
CA ARG A 129 7.13 -9.48 16.03
C ARG A 129 7.46 -7.99 16.12
N GLY A 130 7.75 -7.47 17.31
CA GLY A 130 8.07 -6.05 17.52
C GLY A 130 6.92 -5.10 17.11
N THR A 131 5.67 -5.52 17.23
CA THR A 131 4.51 -4.74 16.79
C THR A 131 3.85 -4.03 17.96
N GLY A 132 3.75 -2.71 17.88
CA GLY A 132 3.08 -1.85 18.87
C GLY A 132 1.99 -0.99 18.25
N ARG A 133 1.03 -0.56 19.08
CA ARG A 133 -0.06 0.34 18.69
C ARG A 133 0.02 1.64 19.50
N VAL A 134 -0.24 2.74 18.81
CA VAL A 134 -0.42 4.06 19.41
C VAL A 134 -1.91 4.40 19.34
N VAL A 135 -2.51 4.72 20.48
CA VAL A 135 -3.94 5.04 20.59
C VAL A 135 -4.09 6.51 20.98
N VAL A 136 -4.69 7.27 20.07
CA VAL A 136 -4.92 8.71 20.21
C VAL A 136 -6.39 8.90 20.59
N ILE A 137 -6.64 9.68 21.64
CA ILE A 137 -7.97 9.96 22.21
C ILE A 137 -8.38 11.38 21.84
#